data_AF-A0A1V6KBE0-F1
#
_entry.id   AF-A0A1V6KBE0-F1
#
_cell.length_a   1.000
_cell.length_b   1.000
_cell.length_c   1.000
_cell.angle_alpha   90.00
_cell.angle_beta   90.00
_cell.angle_gamma   90.00
#
_symmetry.space_group_name_H-M   'P 1'
#
loop_
_entity.id
_entity.type
_entity.pdbx_description
1 polymer ?
#
loop_
_entity_poly.entity_id
_entity_poly.type
_entity_poly.pdbx_seq_one_letter_code
_entity_poly.pdbx_strand_id
1 'polypeptide(L)'
;MHKHVRPDEREARLKKWFENHRAGLPEMAWHEFAAGAGSTLGIFCMVSQLIRKQDPLPVVEQIHKAYFPWVQGLHILLDYLIDQEEDRRGGDLNFCSYYENHERLTFRLCHFYSMAHASVADLPDAKFHHLMISGLLSIYLSDRKVSRQKDVRAIARKLLALGGAETFFFYLHCWVYRRLS
;
A
#
# COMPACT_ATOMS: atom_id res chain seq x y z
N MET A 1 17.79 -3.75 4.84
CA MET A 1 18.81 -4.84 4.92
C MET A 1 18.35 -6.19 4.35
N HIS A 2 17.07 -6.59 4.39
CA HIS A 2 16.66 -7.93 3.90
C HIS A 2 16.43 -8.04 2.38
N LYS A 3 16.12 -6.93 1.68
CA LYS A 3 15.86 -6.92 0.23
C LYS A 3 17.10 -6.96 -0.69
N HIS A 4 18.32 -7.00 -0.15
CA HIS A 4 19.58 -7.02 -0.93
C HIS A 4 20.45 -8.24 -0.64
N VAL A 5 19.90 -9.25 0.04
CA VAL A 5 20.53 -10.56 0.22
C VAL A 5 20.21 -11.43 -1.00
N ARG A 6 21.03 -12.46 -1.24
CA ARG A 6 20.80 -13.45 -2.31
C ARG A 6 19.32 -13.89 -2.35
N PRO A 7 18.71 -14.04 -3.55
CA PRO A 7 17.26 -14.25 -3.69
C PRO A 7 16.71 -15.42 -2.85
N ASP A 8 17.50 -16.48 -2.71
CA ASP A 8 17.24 -17.71 -1.96
C ASP A 8 17.12 -17.50 -0.43
N GLU A 9 17.82 -16.52 0.14
CA GLU A 9 17.74 -16.24 1.59
C GLU A 9 16.67 -15.21 1.96
N ARG A 10 16.23 -14.39 1.00
CA ARG A 10 15.35 -13.24 1.26
C ARG A 10 14.00 -13.66 1.81
N GLU A 11 13.37 -14.64 1.17
CA GLU A 11 12.05 -15.13 1.55
C GLU A 11 12.07 -15.77 2.95
N ALA A 12 13.05 -16.64 3.21
CA ALA A 12 13.19 -17.30 4.50
C ALA A 12 13.39 -16.30 5.65
N ARG A 13 14.20 -15.24 5.43
CA ARG A 13 14.40 -14.16 6.41
C ARG A 13 13.11 -13.37 6.66
N LEU A 14 12.35 -13.04 5.61
CA LEU A 14 11.09 -12.31 5.75
C LEU A 14 10.02 -13.15 6.49
N LYS A 15 9.92 -14.43 6.19
CA LYS A 15 9.02 -15.36 6.91
C LYS A 15 9.41 -15.47 8.39
N LYS A 16 10.69 -15.68 8.71
CA LYS A 16 11.16 -15.72 10.10
C LYS A 16 10.89 -14.42 10.84
N TRP A 17 11.10 -13.29 10.17
CA TRP A 17 10.83 -11.97 10.73
C TRP A 17 9.33 -11.75 10.99
N PHE A 18 8.46 -12.21 10.09
CA PHE A 18 7.01 -12.20 10.30
C PHE A 18 6.58 -13.05 11.51
N GLU A 19 7.07 -14.29 11.65
CA GLU A 19 6.68 -15.16 12.77
C GLU A 19 7.02 -14.52 14.13
N ASN A 20 8.14 -13.78 14.23
CA ASN A 20 8.51 -13.06 15.45
C ASN A 20 7.55 -11.91 15.81
N HIS A 21 6.78 -11.38 14.86
CA HIS A 21 5.86 -10.25 15.07
C HIS A 21 4.38 -10.66 14.98
N ARG A 22 4.09 -11.87 14.51
CA ARG A 22 2.74 -12.35 14.18
C ARG A 22 1.74 -12.21 15.32
N ALA A 23 2.16 -12.43 16.56
CA ALA A 23 1.27 -12.35 17.73
C ALA A 23 0.68 -10.94 17.98
N GLY A 24 1.34 -9.88 17.50
CA GLY A 24 0.88 -8.49 17.65
C GLY A 24 0.23 -7.92 16.40
N LEU A 25 0.02 -8.72 15.35
CA LEU A 25 -0.48 -8.27 14.06
C LEU A 25 -1.91 -8.79 13.81
N PRO A 26 -2.73 -8.04 13.05
CA PRO A 26 -3.97 -8.58 12.53
C PRO A 26 -3.70 -9.73 11.54
N GLU A 27 -4.74 -10.48 11.18
CA GLU A 27 -4.61 -11.60 10.26
C GLU A 27 -4.07 -11.16 8.88
N MET A 28 -2.82 -11.55 8.60
CA MET A 28 -2.13 -11.24 7.36
C MET A 28 -1.07 -12.29 7.04
N ALA A 29 -0.68 -12.34 5.77
CA ALA A 29 0.44 -13.16 5.32
C ALA A 29 1.79 -12.43 5.51
N TRP A 30 2.89 -13.18 5.51
CA TRP A 30 4.23 -12.62 5.69
C TRP A 30 4.59 -11.57 4.61
N HIS A 31 4.12 -11.73 3.37
CA HIS A 31 4.38 -10.79 2.27
C HIS A 31 3.56 -9.50 2.43
N GLU A 32 2.38 -9.57 3.04
CA GLU A 32 1.57 -8.41 3.40
C GLU A 32 2.20 -7.61 4.53
N PHE A 33 2.72 -8.31 5.55
CA PHE A 33 3.51 -7.69 6.62
C PHE A 33 4.77 -7.01 6.08
N ALA A 34 5.52 -7.71 5.20
CA ALA A 34 6.71 -7.17 4.56
C ALA A 34 6.40 -5.93 3.70
N ALA A 35 5.23 -5.91 3.04
CA ALA A 35 4.74 -4.73 2.35
C ALA A 35 4.42 -3.59 3.33
N GLY A 36 3.70 -3.88 4.42
CA GLY A 36 3.39 -2.91 5.48
C GLY A 36 4.62 -2.23 6.08
N ALA A 37 5.73 -2.94 6.22
CA ALA A 37 6.96 -2.36 6.73
C ALA A 37 7.85 -1.69 5.68
N GLY A 38 7.51 -1.80 4.39
CA GLY A 38 8.30 -1.28 3.28
C GLY A 38 8.04 0.21 2.97
N SER A 39 6.99 0.80 3.55
CA SER A 39 6.58 2.19 3.27
C SER A 39 7.16 3.18 4.28
N THR A 40 7.52 4.37 3.82
CA THR A 40 7.96 5.50 4.66
C THR A 40 6.86 6.50 5.01
N LEU A 41 5.62 6.32 4.50
CA LEU A 41 4.54 7.30 4.66
C LEU A 41 4.20 7.60 6.12
N GLY A 42 4.13 6.56 6.97
CA GLY A 42 3.89 6.74 8.40
C GLY A 42 4.98 7.58 9.06
N ILE A 43 6.24 7.36 8.67
CA ILE A 43 7.39 8.13 9.19
C ILE A 43 7.27 9.60 8.82
N PHE A 44 7.01 9.92 7.55
CA PHE A 44 6.83 11.32 7.11
C PHE A 44 5.66 12.00 7.81
N CYS A 45 4.56 11.26 8.00
CA CYS A 45 3.40 11.78 8.71
C CYS A 45 3.74 12.10 10.18
N MET A 46 4.37 11.17 10.89
CA MET A 46 4.80 11.36 12.28
C MET A 46 5.80 12.53 12.42
N VAL A 47 6.82 12.59 11.55
CA VAL A 47 7.81 13.68 11.54
C VAL A 47 7.14 15.05 11.33
N SER A 48 6.12 15.13 10.47
CA SER A 48 5.40 16.39 10.28
C SER A 48 4.67 16.87 11.55
N GLN A 49 4.18 15.94 12.38
CA GLN A 49 3.56 16.30 13.66
C GLN A 49 4.59 16.75 14.71
N LEU A 50 5.76 16.11 14.74
CA LEU A 50 6.87 16.51 15.64
C LEU A 50 7.30 17.97 15.42
N ILE A 51 7.18 18.48 14.20
CA ILE A 51 7.54 19.87 13.86
C ILE A 51 6.43 20.86 14.23
N ARG A 52 5.15 20.43 14.22
CA ARG A 52 3.98 21.32 14.31
C ARG A 52 3.38 21.45 15.70
N LYS A 53 3.55 20.45 16.58
CA LYS A 53 2.86 20.39 17.87
C LYS A 53 3.83 20.49 19.03
N GLN A 54 3.40 21.19 20.09
CA GLN A 54 4.17 21.34 21.33
C GLN A 54 4.25 20.04 22.14
N ASP A 55 3.21 19.19 22.08
CA ASP A 55 3.19 17.83 22.62
C ASP A 55 2.71 16.83 21.54
N PRO A 56 3.62 16.35 20.67
CA PRO A 56 3.26 15.55 19.50
C PRO A 56 3.11 14.05 19.81
N LEU A 57 3.61 13.56 20.94
CA LEU A 57 3.76 12.12 21.20
C LEU A 57 2.43 11.33 21.12
N PRO A 58 1.31 11.81 21.70
CA PRO A 58 0.04 11.09 21.61
C PRO A 58 -0.46 10.95 20.16
N VAL A 59 -0.29 12.00 19.35
CA VAL A 59 -0.71 12.00 17.94
C VAL A 59 0.21 11.12 17.09
N VAL A 60 1.52 11.13 17.37
CA VAL A 60 2.49 10.26 16.70
C VAL A 60 2.15 8.79 16.93
N GLU A 61 1.79 8.40 18.15
CA GLU A 61 1.38 7.02 18.45
C GLU A 61 0.07 6.63 17.73
N GLN A 62 -0.90 7.53 17.67
CA GLN A 62 -2.14 7.31 16.91
C GLN A 62 -1.84 7.14 15.41
N ILE A 63 -1.00 7.99 14.83
CA ILE A 63 -0.59 7.89 13.42
C ILE A 63 0.12 6.55 13.17
N HIS A 64 1.03 6.14 14.05
CA HIS A 64 1.73 4.87 13.91
C HIS A 64 0.74 3.69 13.84
N LYS A 65 -0.22 3.63 14.77
CA LYS A 65 -1.24 2.57 14.83
C LYS A 65 -2.24 2.62 13.67
N ALA A 66 -2.52 3.80 13.14
CA ALA A 66 -3.41 3.98 12.00
C ALA A 66 -2.72 3.61 10.66
N TYR A 67 -1.48 4.07 10.46
CA TYR A 67 -0.77 3.88 9.19
C TYR A 67 -0.23 2.45 9.03
N PHE A 68 0.28 1.86 10.11
CA PHE A 68 0.75 0.49 10.11
C PHE A 68 -0.32 -0.44 10.69
N PRO A 69 -0.68 -1.54 10.01
CA PRO A 69 -0.06 -2.08 8.79
C PRO A 69 -0.77 -1.64 7.49
N TRP A 70 -1.97 -1.06 7.56
CA TRP A 70 -2.89 -1.02 6.43
C TRP A 70 -2.55 0.02 5.37
N VAL A 71 -2.35 1.29 5.75
CA VAL A 71 -2.02 2.37 4.80
C VAL A 71 -0.67 2.10 4.14
N GLN A 72 0.31 1.70 4.95
CA GLN A 72 1.65 1.37 4.47
C GLN A 72 1.66 0.11 3.60
N GLY A 73 0.89 -0.91 3.96
CA GLY A 73 0.77 -2.15 3.18
C GLY A 73 0.09 -1.91 1.85
N LEU A 74 -1.00 -1.13 1.83
CA LEU A 74 -1.67 -0.72 0.60
C LEU A 74 -0.71 0.01 -0.33
N HIS A 75 0.09 0.96 0.19
CA HIS A 75 1.08 1.69 -0.59
C HIS A 75 2.02 0.75 -1.34
N ILE A 76 2.69 -0.15 -0.62
CA ILE A 76 3.68 -1.04 -1.22
C ILE A 76 3.01 -2.10 -2.09
N LEU A 77 1.85 -2.63 -1.72
CA LEU A 77 1.15 -3.60 -2.56
C LEU A 77 0.69 -2.98 -3.89
N LEU A 78 0.35 -1.69 -3.94
CA LEU A 78 -0.01 -1.01 -5.19
C LEU A 78 1.20 -0.80 -6.11
N ASP A 79 2.35 -0.48 -5.54
CA ASP A 79 3.63 -0.38 -6.27
C ASP A 79 3.99 -1.72 -6.92
N TYR A 80 4.00 -2.78 -6.11
CA TYR A 80 4.23 -4.14 -6.59
C TYR A 80 3.15 -4.62 -7.57
N LEU A 81 1.91 -4.16 -7.44
CA LEU A 81 0.82 -4.51 -8.35
C LEU A 81 1.08 -3.97 -9.76
N ILE A 82 1.57 -2.74 -9.89
CA ILE A 82 1.80 -2.12 -11.21
C ILE A 82 3.06 -2.67 -11.89
N ASP A 83 4.04 -3.12 -11.10
CA ASP A 83 5.34 -3.58 -11.58
C ASP A 83 5.42 -5.09 -11.83
N GLN A 84 4.31 -5.84 -11.68
CA GLN A 84 4.28 -7.30 -11.87
C GLN A 84 4.94 -7.81 -13.15
N GLU A 85 4.65 -7.18 -14.30
CA GLU A 85 5.23 -7.60 -15.58
C GLU A 85 6.73 -7.27 -15.69
N GLU A 86 7.17 -6.19 -15.05
CA GLU A 86 8.58 -5.79 -15.00
C GLU A 86 9.38 -6.74 -14.10
N ASP A 87 8.89 -6.96 -12.88
CA ASP A 87 9.53 -7.88 -11.93
C ASP A 87 9.58 -9.30 -12.46
N ARG A 88 8.52 -9.76 -13.15
CA ARG A 88 8.50 -11.08 -13.80
C ARG A 88 9.59 -11.21 -14.86
N ARG A 89 9.86 -10.17 -15.65
CA ARG A 89 10.90 -10.17 -16.69
C ARG A 89 12.30 -10.03 -16.08
N GLY A 90 12.43 -9.25 -15.00
CA GLY A 90 13.67 -9.06 -14.27
C GLY A 90 14.07 -10.24 -13.38
N GLY A 91 13.11 -11.12 -13.05
CA GLY A 91 13.30 -12.18 -12.06
C GLY A 91 13.33 -11.65 -10.62
N ASP A 92 12.74 -10.47 -10.40
CA ASP A 92 12.71 -9.80 -9.11
C ASP A 92 11.58 -10.33 -8.22
N LEU A 93 11.79 -10.22 -6.91
CA LEU A 93 10.79 -10.57 -5.92
C LEU A 93 9.59 -9.63 -6.07
N ASN A 94 8.40 -10.18 -6.30
CA ASN A 94 7.15 -9.42 -6.27
C ASN A 94 6.18 -9.93 -5.19
N PHE A 95 5.73 -9.09 -4.25
CA PHE A 95 4.82 -9.54 -3.19
C PHE A 95 3.43 -9.98 -3.69
N CYS A 96 2.97 -9.46 -4.82
CA CYS A 96 1.70 -9.86 -5.44
C CYS A 96 1.75 -11.27 -6.04
N SER A 97 2.94 -11.82 -6.32
CA SER A 97 3.05 -13.19 -6.85
C SER A 97 2.88 -14.29 -5.79
N TYR A 98 2.84 -13.94 -4.51
CA TYR A 98 2.65 -14.90 -3.41
C TYR A 98 1.19 -15.17 -3.05
N TYR A 99 0.25 -14.45 -3.66
CA TYR A 99 -1.16 -14.78 -3.54
C TYR A 99 -1.50 -15.98 -4.41
N GLU A 100 -2.36 -16.86 -3.90
CA GLU A 100 -2.76 -18.10 -4.56
C GLU A 100 -3.29 -17.90 -5.98
N ASN A 101 -4.04 -16.82 -6.18
CA ASN A 101 -4.62 -16.45 -7.47
C ASN A 101 -5.00 -14.96 -7.50
N HIS A 102 -5.40 -14.52 -8.69
CA HIS A 102 -5.81 -13.15 -8.96
C HIS A 102 -7.02 -12.69 -8.13
N GLU A 103 -7.97 -13.59 -7.86
CA GLU A 103 -9.15 -13.28 -7.06
C GLU A 103 -8.78 -13.01 -5.60
N ARG A 104 -7.88 -13.81 -5.02
CA ARG A 104 -7.35 -13.63 -3.67
C ARG A 104 -6.56 -12.34 -3.54
N LEU A 105 -5.69 -12.04 -4.51
CA LEU A 105 -4.97 -10.76 -4.57
C LEU A 105 -5.95 -9.57 -4.62
N THR A 106 -6.96 -9.64 -5.48
CA THR A 106 -8.00 -8.62 -5.60
C THR A 106 -8.72 -8.41 -4.27
N PHE A 107 -9.18 -9.50 -3.65
CA PHE A 107 -9.89 -9.46 -2.39
C PHE A 107 -9.05 -8.81 -1.30
N ARG A 108 -7.78 -9.22 -1.17
CA ARG A 108 -6.89 -8.68 -0.15
C ARG A 108 -6.52 -7.22 -0.41
N LEU A 109 -6.29 -6.79 -1.65
CA LEU A 109 -6.10 -5.37 -1.96
C LEU A 109 -7.32 -4.51 -1.59
N CYS A 110 -8.53 -4.97 -1.92
CA CYS A 110 -9.75 -4.27 -1.51
C CYS A 110 -9.89 -4.24 0.03
N HIS A 111 -9.54 -5.32 0.72
CA HIS A 111 -9.54 -5.36 2.17
C HIS A 111 -8.52 -4.38 2.77
N PHE A 112 -7.29 -4.33 2.25
CA PHE A 112 -6.27 -3.36 2.65
C PHE A 112 -6.74 -1.93 2.44
N TYR A 113 -7.41 -1.64 1.33
CA TYR A 113 -8.01 -0.33 1.08
C TYR A 113 -9.06 0.03 2.14
N SER A 114 -10.03 -0.86 2.39
CA SER A 114 -11.08 -0.63 3.38
C SER A 114 -10.52 -0.46 4.79
N MET A 115 -9.53 -1.29 5.18
CA MET A 115 -8.88 -1.19 6.48
C MET A 115 -8.03 0.07 6.61
N ALA A 116 -7.31 0.47 5.56
CA ALA A 116 -6.57 1.73 5.53
C ALA A 116 -7.51 2.92 5.75
N HIS A 117 -8.65 2.93 5.05
CA HIS A 117 -9.67 3.96 5.22
C HIS A 117 -10.24 3.97 6.64
N ALA A 118 -10.62 2.81 7.18
CA ALA A 118 -11.14 2.72 8.55
C ALA A 118 -10.11 3.16 9.61
N SER A 119 -8.85 2.77 9.43
CA SER A 119 -7.78 3.01 10.41
C SER A 119 -7.43 4.49 10.62
N VAL A 120 -7.69 5.35 9.62
CA VAL A 120 -7.39 6.79 9.70
C VAL A 120 -8.59 7.64 10.09
N ALA A 121 -9.77 7.03 10.24
CA ALA A 121 -11.03 7.75 10.47
C ALA A 121 -11.04 8.52 11.81
N ASP A 122 -10.36 7.99 12.82
CA ASP A 122 -10.29 8.57 14.17
C ASP A 122 -9.05 9.47 14.37
N LEU A 123 -8.23 9.67 13.33
CA LEU A 123 -7.08 10.57 13.42
C LEU A 123 -7.51 12.04 13.44
N PRO A 124 -6.75 12.91 14.12
CA PRO A 124 -6.80 14.34 13.86
C PRO A 124 -6.63 14.59 12.36
N ASP A 125 -7.38 15.53 11.80
CA ASP A 125 -7.36 15.83 10.35
C ASP A 125 -7.69 14.61 9.45
N ALA A 126 -8.57 13.70 9.90
CA ALA A 126 -8.96 12.48 9.15
C ALA A 126 -9.25 12.70 7.65
N LYS A 127 -9.89 13.83 7.27
CA LYS A 127 -10.13 14.19 5.87
C LYS A 127 -8.84 14.25 5.04
N PHE A 128 -7.77 14.81 5.60
CA PHE A 128 -6.46 14.85 4.94
C PHE A 128 -5.88 13.44 4.78
N HIS A 129 -6.00 12.59 5.80
CA HIS A 129 -5.51 11.21 5.73
C HIS A 129 -6.29 10.36 4.71
N HIS A 130 -7.61 10.51 4.63
CA HIS A 130 -8.42 9.91 3.56
C HIS A 130 -7.99 10.39 2.18
N LEU A 131 -7.79 11.70 2.02
CA LEU A 131 -7.31 12.29 0.77
C LEU A 131 -5.95 11.70 0.34
N MET A 132 -5.04 11.47 1.29
CA MET A 132 -3.75 10.82 1.03
C MET A 132 -3.93 9.39 0.51
N ILE A 133 -4.86 8.61 1.07
CA ILE A 133 -5.17 7.25 0.62
C ILE A 133 -5.78 7.26 -0.79
N SER A 134 -6.78 8.11 -1.04
CA SER A 134 -7.43 8.31 -2.34
C SER A 134 -6.41 8.75 -3.40
N GLY A 135 -5.55 9.71 -3.07
CA GLY A 135 -4.50 10.24 -3.93
C GLY A 135 -3.46 9.18 -4.28
N LEU A 136 -3.00 8.40 -3.29
CA LEU A 136 -2.09 7.30 -3.51
C LEU A 136 -2.67 6.28 -4.48
N LEU A 137 -3.89 5.81 -4.22
CA LEU A 137 -4.57 4.86 -5.10
C LEU A 137 -4.67 5.40 -6.54
N SER A 138 -5.04 6.67 -6.69
CA SER A 138 -5.17 7.34 -7.99
C SER A 138 -3.86 7.43 -8.76
N ILE A 139 -2.77 7.81 -8.08
CA ILE A 139 -1.45 7.99 -8.70
C ILE A 139 -0.94 6.66 -9.26
N TYR A 140 -1.01 5.58 -8.48
CA TYR A 140 -0.55 4.26 -8.91
C TYR A 140 -1.47 3.68 -9.99
N LEU A 141 -2.78 3.72 -9.81
CA LEU A 141 -3.71 3.12 -10.77
C LEU A 141 -3.77 3.87 -12.11
N SER A 142 -3.38 5.15 -12.14
CA SER A 142 -3.26 5.94 -13.38
C SER A 142 -2.04 5.59 -14.24
N ASP A 143 -1.13 4.74 -13.75
CA ASP A 143 0.09 4.42 -14.47
C ASP A 143 -0.19 3.69 -15.81
N ARG A 144 0.61 4.00 -16.85
CA ARG A 144 0.47 3.38 -18.17
C ARG A 144 0.66 1.86 -18.10
N LYS A 145 1.45 1.34 -17.15
CA LYS A 145 1.66 -0.11 -16.89
C LYS A 145 0.36 -0.83 -16.56
N VAL A 146 -0.58 -0.19 -15.85
CA VAL A 146 -1.88 -0.77 -15.48
C VAL A 146 -2.69 -1.10 -16.73
N SER A 147 -2.71 -0.17 -17.69
CA SER A 147 -3.45 -0.36 -18.94
C SER A 147 -2.86 -1.45 -19.84
N ARG A 148 -1.62 -1.89 -19.62
CA ARG A 148 -0.97 -2.93 -20.43
C ARG A 148 -1.19 -4.35 -19.89
N GLN A 149 -1.67 -4.46 -18.66
CA GLN A 149 -1.83 -5.73 -17.95
C GLN A 149 -3.33 -5.99 -17.71
N LYS A 150 -3.91 -7.00 -18.38
CA LYS A 150 -5.37 -7.27 -18.33
C LYS A 150 -5.87 -7.46 -16.89
N ASP A 151 -5.12 -8.24 -16.12
CA ASP A 151 -5.45 -8.61 -14.75
C ASP A 151 -5.31 -7.42 -13.80
N VAL A 152 -4.18 -6.70 -13.87
CA VAL A 152 -3.97 -5.46 -13.09
C VAL A 152 -5.06 -4.43 -13.38
N ARG A 153 -5.47 -4.28 -14.64
CA ARG A 153 -6.58 -3.39 -15.03
C ARG A 153 -7.91 -3.82 -14.41
N ALA A 154 -8.17 -5.13 -14.25
CA ALA A 154 -9.38 -5.62 -13.60
C ALA A 154 -9.40 -5.30 -12.11
N ILE A 155 -8.27 -5.48 -11.41
CA ILE A 155 -8.08 -5.06 -10.01
C ILE A 155 -8.29 -3.55 -9.87
N ALA A 156 -7.63 -2.76 -10.73
CA ALA A 156 -7.71 -1.30 -10.70
C ALA A 156 -9.16 -0.80 -10.76
N ARG A 157 -10.00 -1.40 -11.64
CA ARG A 157 -11.42 -1.04 -11.71
C ARG A 157 -12.18 -1.33 -10.41
N LYS A 158 -11.92 -2.46 -9.77
CA LYS A 158 -12.58 -2.82 -8.49
C LYS A 158 -12.16 -1.87 -7.37
N LEU A 159 -10.87 -1.50 -7.31
CA LEU A 159 -10.35 -0.54 -6.34
C LEU A 159 -10.89 0.87 -6.58
N LEU A 160 -10.94 1.34 -7.83
CA LEU A 160 -11.52 2.64 -8.17
C LEU A 160 -13.02 2.70 -7.84
N ALA A 161 -13.76 1.63 -8.10
CA ALA A 161 -15.17 1.53 -7.73
C ALA A 161 -15.35 1.60 -6.20
N LEU A 162 -14.47 0.94 -5.45
CA LEU A 162 -14.47 0.98 -3.99
C LEU A 162 -14.10 2.36 -3.43
N GLY A 163 -13.20 3.09 -4.11
CA GLY A 163 -12.76 4.43 -3.71
C GLY A 163 -13.73 5.57 -4.06
N GLY A 164 -14.80 5.28 -4.79
CA GLY A 164 -15.87 6.24 -5.08
C GLY A 164 -15.45 7.43 -5.95
N ALA A 165 -16.30 8.46 -5.96
CA ALA A 165 -16.17 9.60 -6.87
C ALA A 165 -14.90 10.42 -6.66
N GLU A 166 -14.45 10.60 -5.41
CA GLU A 166 -13.23 11.35 -5.08
C GLU A 166 -12.00 10.68 -5.69
N THR A 167 -11.81 9.38 -5.42
CA THR A 167 -10.72 8.60 -6.01
C THR A 167 -10.80 8.61 -7.54
N PHE A 168 -12.00 8.49 -8.11
CA PHE A 168 -12.16 8.51 -9.56
C PHE A 168 -11.76 9.86 -10.18
N PHE A 169 -12.09 10.98 -9.53
CA PHE A 169 -11.70 12.32 -9.96
C PHE A 169 -10.17 12.47 -9.97
N PHE A 170 -9.50 12.08 -8.89
CA PHE A 170 -8.03 12.11 -8.82
C PHE A 170 -7.39 11.19 -9.87
N TYR A 171 -7.93 10.00 -10.06
CA TYR A 171 -7.48 9.07 -11.08
C TYR A 171 -7.55 9.68 -12.48
N LEU A 172 -8.68 10.33 -12.83
CA LEU A 172 -8.84 10.97 -14.12
C LEU A 172 -7.83 12.10 -14.31
N HIS A 173 -7.61 12.92 -13.28
CA HIS A 173 -6.63 14.00 -13.31
C HIS A 173 -5.21 13.48 -13.56
N CYS A 174 -4.77 12.47 -12.79
CA CYS A 174 -3.47 11.84 -12.98
C CYS A 174 -3.34 11.18 -14.36
N TRP A 175 -4.40 10.52 -14.83
CA TRP A 175 -4.42 9.86 -16.13
C TRP A 175 -4.29 10.84 -17.30
N VAL A 176 -4.99 11.98 -17.24
CA VAL A 176 -4.89 13.04 -18.26
C VAL A 176 -3.48 13.63 -18.25
N TYR A 177 -2.97 14.01 -17.07
CA TYR A 177 -1.63 14.59 -16.93
C TYR A 177 -0.54 13.69 -17.50
N ARG A 178 -0.57 12.38 -17.18
CA ARG A 178 0.38 11.38 -17.68
C ARG A 178 0.24 11.07 -19.18
N ARG A 179 -0.80 11.54 -19.87
CA ARG A 179 -0.94 11.39 -21.33
C ARG A 179 -0.56 12.64 -22.10
N LEU A 180 -0.66 13.80 -21.46
CA LEU A 180 -0.22 15.08 -22.02
C LEU A 180 1.29 15.33 -21.80
N SER A 181 1.89 14.64 -20.83
CA SER A 181 3.34 14.56 -20.60
C SER A 181 3.93 13.34 -21.30
#